data_AF-A0A6B3ILJ9-F1
#
_entry.id   AF-A0A6B3ILJ9-F1
#
_cell.length_a   1.000
_cell.length_b   1.000
_cell.length_c   1.000
_cell.angle_alpha   90.00
_cell.angle_beta   90.00
_cell.angle_gamma   90.00
#
_symmetry.space_group_name_H-M   'P 1'
#
loop_
_entity.id
_entity.type
_entity.pdbx_description
1 polymer ?
#
loop_
_entity_poly.entity_id
_entity_poly.type
_entity_poly.pdbx_seq_one_letter_code
_entity_poly.pdbx_strand_id
1 'polypeptide(L)' 'MTRIVIIGGGPGGYEAALVGAQLGAEVTVVD' A
#
# COMPACT_ATOMS: atom_id res chain seq x y z
N MET A 1 14.21 1.94 5.61
CA MET A 1 13.12 1.27 4.87
C MET A 1 11.80 1.73 5.44
N THR A 2 10.92 2.27 4.59
CA THR A 2 9.59 2.74 5.00
C THR A 2 8.59 1.59 4.92
N ARG A 3 7.77 1.42 5.96
CA ARG A 3 6.70 0.41 6.02
C ARG A 3 5.34 1.09 6.03
N ILE A 4 4.42 0.62 5.18
CA ILE A 4 3.07 1.18 5.02
C ILE A 4 2.06 0.05 5.22
N VAL A 5 1.05 0.31 6.06
CA VAL A 5 -0.12 -0.55 6.20
C VAL A 5 -1.33 0.19 5.65
N ILE A 6 -2.06 -0.44 4.73
CA ILE A 6 -3.28 0.09 4.12
C ILE A 6 -4.44 -0.78 4.58
N ILE A 7 -5.48 -0.15 5.12
CA ILE A 7 -6.71 -0.81 5.59
C ILE A 7 -7.82 -0.52 4.58
N GLY A 8 -8.32 -1.57 3.93
CA GLY A 8 -9.28 -1.55 2.82
C GLY A 8 -8.61 -1.68 1.46
N GLY A 9 -8.95 -2.75 0.72
CA GLY A 9 -8.39 -3.10 -0.60
C GLY A 9 -9.11 -2.48 -1.81
N GLY A 10 -10.04 -1.55 -1.58
CA GLY A 10 -10.80 -0.88 -2.64
C GLY A 10 -9.93 -0.01 -3.57
N PRO A 11 -10.52 0.68 -4.56
CA PRO A 11 -9.78 1.40 -5.59
C PRO A 11 -8.73 2.38 -5.05
N GLY A 12 -9.02 3.10 -3.97
CA GLY A 12 -8.05 3.98 -3.33
C GLY A 12 -6.93 3.24 -2.59
N GLY A 13 -7.24 2.11 -1.96
CA GLY A 13 -6.29 1.33 -1.17
C GLY A 13 -5.29 0.58 -2.05
N TYR A 14 -5.76 -0.06 -3.12
CA TYR A 14 -4.89 -0.75 -4.07
C TYR A 14 -3.96 0.23 -4.83
N GLU A 15 -4.47 1.37 -5.28
CA GLU A 15 -3.64 2.40 -5.95
C GLU A 15 -2.56 2.95 -5.00
N ALA A 16 -2.92 3.25 -3.75
CA ALA A 16 -1.95 3.67 -2.74
C ALA A 16 -0.90 2.58 -2.47
N ALA A 17 -1.29 1.30 -2.51
CA ALA A 17 -0.37 0.18 -2.32
C ALA A 17 0.64 0.08 -3.47
N LEU A 18 0.17 0.16 -4.71
CA LEU A 18 1.00 0.11 -5.90
C LEU A 18 2.02 1.25 -5.93
N VAL A 19 1.58 2.49 -5.69
CA VAL A 19 2.46 3.66 -5.68
C VAL A 19 3.48 3.54 -4.56
N GLY A 20 3.07 3.13 -3.35
CA GLY A 20 3.97 2.90 -2.23
C GLY A 20 5.06 1.87 -2.55
N ALA A 21 4.68 0.75 -3.16
CA ALA A 21 5.63 -0.30 -3.56
C ALA A 21 6.61 0.18 -4.64
N GLN A 22 6.13 0.92 -5.65
CA GLN A 22 6.98 1.50 -6.70
C GLN A 22 8.00 2.51 -6.14
N LEU A 23 7.64 3.22 -5.07
CA LEU A 23 8.54 4.12 -4.35
C LEU A 23 9.47 3.40 -3.36
N GLY A 24 9.44 2.06 -3.32
CA GLY A 24 10.33 1.24 -2.50
C GLY A 24 9.88 1.07 -1.05
N ALA A 25 8.63 1.37 -0.73
CA ALA A 25 8.06 1.02 0.57
C ALA A 25 7.71 -0.47 0.62
N GLU A 26 7.86 -1.07 1.80
CA GLU A 26 7.27 -2.37 2.10
C GLU A 26 5.81 -2.14 2.50
N VAL A 27 4.89 -2.63 1.67
CA VAL A 27 3.44 -2.37 1.81
C VAL A 27 2.72 -3.64 2.22
N THR A 28 1.85 -3.54 3.22
CA THR A 28 0.88 -4.57 3.58
C THR A 28 -0.53 -4.02 3.43
N VAL A 29 -1.40 -4.76 2.74
CA VAL A 29 -2.83 -4.44 2.61
C VAL A 29 -3.61 -5.41 3.49
N VAL A 30 -4.55 -4.87 4.28
CA VAL A 30 -5.50 -5.63 5.09
C VAL A 30 -6.90 -5.20 4.66
N ASP A 31 -7.77 -6.15 4.33
CA ASP A 31 -9.16 -5.90 3.94
C ASP A 31 -10.13 -6.41 5.01
#